data_AF-A0A6I5C8Q1-F1
#
_entry.id   AF-A0A6I5C8Q1-F1
#
_cell.length_a   1.000
_cell.length_b   1.000
_cell.length_c   1.000
_cell.angle_alpha   90.00
_cell.angle_beta   90.00
_cell.angle_gamma   90.00
#
_symmetry.space_group_name_H-M   'P 1'
#
loop_
_entity.id
_entity.type
_entity.pdbx_description
1 polymer ?
#
loop_
_entity_poly.entity_id
_entity_poly.type
_entity_poly.pdbx_seq_one_letter_code
_entity_poly.pdbx_strand_id
1 'polypeptide(L)'
;MVFRLLPGSGLVLPGNAGVLRFGMSERAAQWAAATLADIRVGGWMCGVRWTFFFVHRDVMVTAYACAACDGQDLGHLVVERTERVPEQAAAVPVAFGDLDLFGYPVHELTEVLEPADRELLLTADTNPRSTHYVTGVRLEVCEGERR
;
A
#
# COMPACT_ATOMS: atom_id res chain seq x y z
N MET A 1 -4.90 -5.14 15.46
CA MET A 1 -3.67 -5.21 14.64
C MET A 1 -3.90 -4.33 13.42
N VAL A 2 -2.97 -3.49 12.99
CA VAL A 2 -3.20 -2.43 11.98
C VAL A 2 -1.98 -2.26 11.09
N PHE A 3 -2.20 -2.06 9.79
CA PHE A 3 -1.19 -1.52 8.88
C PHE A 3 -1.21 0.00 8.99
N ARG A 4 -0.06 0.66 9.12
CA ARG A 4 -0.02 2.13 9.16
C ARG A 4 0.79 2.69 8.00
N LEU A 5 0.14 3.49 7.17
CA LEU A 5 0.75 4.20 6.06
C LEU A 5 1.58 5.36 6.60
N LEU A 6 2.81 5.49 6.11
CA LEU A 6 3.68 6.62 6.37
C LEU A 6 4.10 7.21 5.01
N PRO A 7 3.36 8.17 4.45
CA PRO A 7 3.72 8.76 3.16
C PRO A 7 5.16 9.26 3.12
N GLY A 8 5.81 9.03 1.98
CA GLY A 8 7.22 9.33 1.79
C GLY A 8 8.19 8.46 2.60
N SER A 9 7.72 7.58 3.48
CA SER A 9 8.56 6.75 4.36
C SER A 9 8.34 5.25 4.21
N GLY A 10 7.10 4.78 4.07
CA GLY A 10 6.77 3.37 3.87
C GLY A 10 5.54 2.90 4.66
N LEU A 11 5.59 1.66 5.17
CA LEU A 11 4.47 0.96 5.79
C LEU A 11 4.88 0.29 7.11
N VAL A 12 4.21 0.61 8.21
CA VAL A 12 4.33 -0.15 9.47
C VAL A 12 3.47 -1.40 9.39
N LEU A 13 4.06 -2.54 9.73
CA LEU A 13 3.40 -3.84 9.71
C LEU A 13 2.66 -4.12 11.04
N PRO A 14 1.50 -4.81 11.00
CA PRO A 14 0.74 -5.16 12.19
C PRO A 14 1.52 -6.02 13.20
N GLY A 15 1.11 -5.98 14.47
CA GLY A 15 1.61 -6.91 15.48
C GLY A 15 3.09 -6.74 15.84
N ASN A 16 3.66 -5.54 15.62
CA ASN A 16 5.08 -5.24 15.80
C ASN A 16 6.00 -6.05 14.87
N ALA A 17 5.49 -6.51 13.73
CA ALA A 17 6.24 -7.27 12.72
C ALA A 17 7.41 -6.47 12.09
N GLY A 18 7.35 -5.14 12.15
CA GLY A 18 8.41 -4.25 11.67
C GLY A 18 7.87 -3.14 10.78
N VAL A 19 8.74 -2.57 9.95
CA VAL A 19 8.40 -1.50 8.99
C VAL A 19 9.05 -1.81 7.65
N LEU A 20 8.25 -1.77 6.58
CA LEU A 20 8.76 -1.72 5.21
C LEU A 20 9.06 -0.26 4.88
N ARG A 21 10.35 0.10 4.89
CA ARG A 21 10.78 1.48 4.63
C ARG A 21 11.28 1.62 3.21
N PHE A 22 10.97 2.75 2.58
CA PHE A 22 11.61 3.10 1.32
C PHE A 22 13.14 3.19 1.49
N GLY A 23 13.87 2.83 0.44
CA GLY A 23 15.34 2.69 0.49
C GLY A 23 15.82 1.34 1.03
N MET A 24 14.93 0.39 1.37
CA MET A 24 15.34 -0.97 1.71
C MET A 24 15.70 -1.80 0.48
N SER A 25 16.79 -2.56 0.56
CA SER A 25 17.06 -3.65 -0.39
C SER A 25 15.95 -4.70 -0.38
N GLU A 26 15.82 -5.47 -1.47
CA GLU A 26 14.85 -6.58 -1.57
C GLU A 26 14.89 -7.51 -0.36
N ARG A 27 16.10 -7.98 0.00
CA ARG A 27 16.29 -8.93 1.10
C ARG A 27 15.83 -8.35 2.44
N ALA A 28 16.15 -7.08 2.71
CA ALA A 28 15.75 -6.43 3.96
C ALA A 28 14.23 -6.26 4.04
N ALA A 29 13.60 -5.88 2.93
CA ALA A 29 12.14 -5.74 2.85
C ALA A 29 11.43 -7.11 3.01
N GLN A 30 11.91 -8.15 2.33
CA GLN A 30 11.37 -9.51 2.48
C GLN A 30 11.53 -10.02 3.91
N TRP A 31 12.67 -9.79 4.55
CA TRP A 31 12.90 -10.18 5.94
C TRP A 31 11.92 -9.51 6.90
N ALA A 32 11.69 -8.21 6.74
CA ALA A 32 10.72 -7.47 7.56
C ALA A 32 9.29 -7.99 7.37
N ALA A 33 8.88 -8.33 6.15
CA ALA A 33 7.56 -8.85 5.86
C ALA A 33 7.37 -10.32 6.26
N ALA A 34 8.44 -11.13 6.27
CA ALA A 34 8.39 -12.56 6.59
C ALA A 34 7.98 -12.85 8.04
N THR A 35 8.05 -11.86 8.93
CA THR A 35 7.55 -11.98 10.31
C THR A 35 6.02 -11.97 10.37
N LEU A 36 5.35 -11.49 9.32
CA LEU A 36 3.90 -11.31 9.27
C LEU A 36 3.20 -12.37 8.41
N ALA A 37 3.81 -12.77 7.29
CA ALA A 37 3.23 -13.70 6.33
C ALA A 37 4.29 -14.31 5.40
N ASP A 38 3.93 -15.40 4.72
CA ASP A 38 4.77 -16.01 3.69
C ASP A 38 4.99 -15.04 2.52
N ILE A 39 6.25 -14.83 2.16
CA ILE A 39 6.64 -14.02 1.01
C ILE A 39 6.44 -14.81 -0.28
N ARG A 40 5.78 -14.17 -1.25
CA ARG A 40 5.66 -14.66 -2.62
C ARG A 40 6.47 -13.77 -3.53
N VAL A 41 7.40 -14.36 -4.27
CA VAL A 41 8.12 -13.65 -5.33
C VAL A 41 7.09 -13.14 -6.33
N GLY A 42 7.12 -11.84 -6.61
CA GLY A 42 6.24 -11.25 -7.61
C GLY A 42 6.66 -11.76 -8.99
N GLY A 43 5.68 -11.95 -9.87
CA GLY A 43 5.97 -12.26 -11.27
C GLY A 43 6.79 -11.15 -11.93
N TRP A 44 7.21 -11.39 -13.17
CA TRP A 44 7.88 -10.35 -13.96
C TRP A 44 6.93 -9.16 -14.17
N MET A 45 7.37 -7.96 -13.76
CA MET A 45 6.68 -6.69 -14.02
C MET A 45 7.57 -5.79 -14.86
N CYS A 46 7.01 -5.21 -15.92
CA CYS A 46 7.70 -4.24 -16.77
C CYS A 46 8.24 -3.07 -15.93
N GLY A 47 9.50 -2.69 -16.13
CA GLY A 47 10.09 -1.54 -15.44
C GLY A 47 10.33 -1.75 -13.95
N VAL A 48 10.22 -2.98 -13.44
CA VAL A 48 10.50 -3.34 -12.04
C VAL A 48 11.77 -4.18 -11.97
N ARG A 49 12.67 -3.87 -11.04
CA ARG A 49 13.89 -4.69 -10.82
C ARG A 49 13.62 -5.93 -10.01
N TRP A 50 12.84 -5.75 -8.94
CA TRP A 50 12.37 -6.84 -8.10
C TRP A 50 11.02 -6.47 -7.53
N THR A 51 10.24 -7.51 -7.23
CA THR A 51 8.94 -7.38 -6.60
C THR A 51 8.66 -8.60 -5.75
N PHE A 52 7.95 -8.39 -4.65
CA PHE A 52 7.33 -9.47 -3.91
C PHE A 52 5.97 -9.00 -3.37
N PHE A 53 5.14 -9.95 -2.99
CA PHE A 53 3.92 -9.67 -2.28
C PHE A 53 3.72 -10.66 -1.13
N PHE A 54 2.89 -10.27 -0.19
CA PHE A 54 2.38 -11.15 0.85
C PHE A 54 0.93 -10.78 1.14
N VAL A 55 0.21 -11.73 1.72
CA VAL A 55 -1.19 -11.54 2.12
C VAL A 55 -1.29 -11.75 3.61
N HIS A 56 -1.87 -10.77 4.30
CA HIS A 56 -2.21 -10.88 5.71
C HIS A 56 -3.70 -10.62 5.87
N ARG A 57 -4.46 -11.69 6.15
CA ARG A 57 -5.93 -11.69 6.14
C ARG A 57 -6.45 -11.35 4.74
N ASP A 58 -7.21 -10.26 4.61
CA ASP A 58 -7.81 -9.78 3.36
C ASP A 58 -7.07 -8.58 2.76
N VAL A 59 -5.86 -8.29 3.26
CA VAL A 59 -4.97 -7.25 2.77
C VAL A 59 -3.74 -7.88 2.11
N MET A 60 -3.54 -7.56 0.84
CA MET A 60 -2.34 -7.86 0.09
C MET A 60 -1.42 -6.64 0.08
N VAL A 61 -0.14 -6.87 0.31
CA VAL A 61 0.88 -5.84 0.19
C VAL A 61 1.85 -6.27 -0.88
N THR A 62 1.98 -5.43 -1.91
CA THR A 62 2.95 -5.59 -3.00
C THR A 62 4.04 -4.54 -2.84
N ALA A 63 5.29 -5.00 -2.75
CA ALA A 63 6.47 -4.17 -2.57
C ALA A 63 7.41 -4.34 -3.77
N TYR A 64 7.87 -3.23 -4.33
CA TYR A 64 8.76 -3.29 -5.50
C TYR A 64 9.71 -2.10 -5.64
N ALA A 65 10.83 -2.36 -6.32
CA ALA A 65 11.77 -1.35 -6.77
C ALA A 65 11.59 -1.10 -8.27
N CYS A 66 11.38 0.16 -8.66
CA CYS A 66 11.31 0.53 -10.06
C CYS A 66 12.72 0.62 -10.67
N ALA A 67 12.87 0.16 -11.91
CA ALA A 67 14.13 0.20 -12.64
C ALA A 67 14.57 1.61 -13.02
N ALA A 68 13.64 2.57 -13.04
CA ALA A 68 13.91 3.97 -13.31
C ALA A 68 14.42 4.74 -12.08
N CYS A 69 14.32 4.17 -10.87
CA CYS A 69 14.92 4.78 -9.68
C CYS A 69 16.42 4.45 -9.63
N ASP A 70 17.24 5.45 -9.32
CA ASP A 70 18.70 5.27 -9.22
C ASP A 70 19.10 4.25 -8.14
N GLY A 71 18.31 4.13 -7.08
CA GLY A 71 18.45 3.10 -6.04
C GLY A 71 17.74 1.80 -6.45
N GLN A 72 18.43 0.66 -6.35
CA GLN A 72 17.83 -0.69 -6.46
C GLN A 72 16.89 -1.04 -5.29
N ASP A 73 16.39 -0.03 -4.61
CA ASP A 73 15.77 -0.13 -3.32
C ASP A 73 14.26 0.05 -3.44
N LEU A 74 13.56 -0.38 -2.40
CA LEU A 74 12.12 -0.27 -2.28
C LEU A 74 11.71 1.19 -2.49
N GLY A 75 10.94 1.43 -3.56
CA GLY A 75 10.45 2.77 -3.93
C GLY A 75 8.93 2.85 -3.98
N HIS A 76 8.25 1.71 -4.03
CA HIS A 76 6.80 1.64 -4.15
C HIS A 76 6.21 0.54 -3.27
N LEU A 77 5.07 0.85 -2.66
CA LEU A 77 4.23 -0.06 -1.92
C LEU A 77 2.79 0.10 -2.42
N VAL A 78 2.13 -1.02 -2.70
CA VAL A 78 0.70 -1.08 -2.96
C VAL A 78 0.09 -1.91 -1.85
N VAL A 79 -0.89 -1.34 -1.15
CA VAL A 79 -1.68 -2.05 -0.13
C VAL A 79 -3.09 -2.13 -0.66
N GLU A 80 -3.58 -3.34 -0.88
CA GLU A 80 -4.84 -3.57 -1.57
C GLU A 80 -5.66 -4.66 -0.88
N ARG A 81 -6.97 -4.62 -1.13
CA ARG A 81 -7.89 -5.68 -0.75
C ARG A 81 -7.69 -6.84 -1.71
N THR A 82 -7.76 -8.06 -1.19
CA THR A 82 -7.73 -9.27 -2.05
C THR A 82 -8.98 -9.39 -2.92
N GLU A 83 -10.09 -8.76 -2.50
CA GLU A 83 -11.34 -8.68 -3.24
C GLU A 83 -11.37 -7.46 -4.17
N ARG A 84 -11.79 -7.66 -5.42
CA ARG A 84 -11.84 -6.60 -6.44
C ARG A 84 -12.89 -5.51 -6.16
N VAL A 85 -14.00 -5.87 -5.52
CA VAL A 85 -15.09 -4.95 -5.18
C VAL A 85 -15.52 -5.27 -3.76
N PRO A 86 -14.84 -4.72 -2.74
CA PRO A 86 -15.14 -5.01 -1.35
C PRO A 86 -16.49 -4.40 -0.99
N GLU A 87 -17.42 -5.24 -0.55
CA GLU A 87 -18.75 -4.81 -0.08
C GLU A 87 -18.76 -4.47 1.41
N GLN A 88 -17.67 -4.75 2.12
CA GLN A 88 -17.51 -4.55 3.56
C GLN A 88 -16.11 -4.07 3.94
N ALA A 89 -16.02 -3.54 5.16
CA ALA A 89 -14.77 -3.15 5.78
C ALA A 89 -13.74 -4.29 5.82
N ALA A 90 -12.46 -3.93 5.84
CA ALA A 90 -11.38 -4.90 5.97
C ALA A 90 -11.36 -5.60 7.32
N ALA A 91 -10.91 -6.85 7.35
CA ALA A 91 -10.68 -7.57 8.60
C ALA A 91 -9.47 -7.00 9.37
N VAL A 92 -8.57 -6.30 8.69
CA VAL A 92 -7.40 -5.61 9.26
C VAL A 92 -7.41 -4.15 8.80
N PRO A 93 -7.45 -3.18 9.73
CA PRO A 93 -7.38 -1.76 9.39
C PRO A 93 -6.12 -1.38 8.63
N VAL A 94 -6.28 -0.45 7.67
CA VAL A 94 -5.19 0.22 6.96
C VAL A 94 -5.25 1.71 7.29
N ALA A 95 -4.47 2.10 8.28
CA ALA A 95 -4.54 3.43 8.89
C ALA A 95 -3.69 4.47 8.16
N PHE A 96 -4.27 5.65 7.96
CA PHE A 96 -3.57 6.89 7.66
C PHE A 96 -3.93 7.92 8.74
N GLY A 97 -2.95 8.31 9.56
CA GLY A 97 -3.24 9.01 10.81
C GLY A 97 -4.18 8.17 11.70
N ASP A 98 -5.33 8.74 12.04
CA ASP A 98 -6.38 8.10 12.83
C ASP A 98 -7.52 7.49 11.98
N LEU A 99 -7.43 7.58 10.65
CA LEU A 99 -8.45 7.09 9.72
C LEU A 99 -8.12 5.66 9.24
N ASP A 100 -9.09 4.76 9.29
CA ASP A 100 -9.01 3.45 8.62
C ASP A 100 -9.52 3.56 7.17
N LEU A 101 -8.60 3.59 6.21
CA LEU A 101 -8.92 3.76 4.80
C LEU A 101 -9.71 2.60 4.21
N PHE A 102 -9.65 1.41 4.81
CA PHE A 102 -10.43 0.25 4.37
C PHE A 102 -11.64 -0.02 5.28
N GLY A 103 -11.90 0.87 6.24
CA GLY A 103 -12.99 0.76 7.20
C GLY A 103 -14.29 1.43 6.75
N TYR A 104 -14.22 2.30 5.74
CA TYR A 104 -15.35 3.14 5.31
C TYR A 104 -15.50 3.17 3.78
N PRO A 105 -16.72 3.40 3.26
CA PRO A 105 -16.94 3.69 1.86
C PRO A 105 -16.18 4.93 1.36
N VAL A 106 -15.87 4.96 0.06
CA VAL A 106 -15.11 6.05 -0.59
C VAL A 106 -15.72 7.44 -0.35
N HIS A 107 -17.06 7.55 -0.42
CA HIS A 107 -17.71 8.85 -0.23
C HIS A 107 -17.51 9.41 1.18
N GLU A 108 -17.57 8.57 2.22
CA GLU A 108 -17.33 9.00 3.60
C GLU A 108 -15.87 9.43 3.79
N LEU A 109 -14.92 8.67 3.22
CA LEU A 109 -13.50 9.05 3.25
C LEU A 109 -13.23 10.37 2.53
N THR A 110 -13.93 10.62 1.43
CA THR A 110 -13.77 11.86 0.65
C THR A 110 -14.23 13.10 1.44
N GLU A 111 -15.19 12.95 2.35
CA GLU A 111 -15.69 14.02 3.21
C GLU A 111 -14.70 14.39 4.33
N VAL A 112 -13.93 13.41 4.84
CA VAL A 112 -13.01 13.61 5.97
C VAL A 112 -11.56 13.84 5.57
N LEU A 113 -11.14 13.36 4.39
CA LEU A 113 -9.76 13.55 3.92
C LEU A 113 -9.56 14.97 3.40
N GLU A 114 -8.42 15.56 3.76
CA GLU A 114 -7.97 16.80 3.15
C GLU A 114 -7.71 16.59 1.65
N PRO A 115 -7.87 17.63 0.79
CA PRO A 115 -7.66 17.49 -0.65
C PRO A 115 -6.31 16.89 -1.03
N ALA A 116 -5.23 17.29 -0.35
CA ALA A 116 -3.89 16.77 -0.60
C ALA A 116 -3.77 15.28 -0.25
N ASP A 117 -4.43 14.84 0.83
CA ASP A 117 -4.43 13.44 1.24
C ASP A 117 -5.28 12.58 0.29
N ARG A 118 -6.34 13.14 -0.28
CA ARG A 118 -7.12 12.47 -1.34
C ARG A 118 -6.28 12.23 -2.59
N GLU A 119 -5.55 13.23 -3.06
CA GLU A 119 -4.66 13.11 -4.22
C GLU A 119 -3.53 12.10 -3.99
N LEU A 120 -3.10 11.96 -2.74
CA LEU A 120 -2.05 11.03 -2.35
C LEU A 120 -2.54 9.59 -2.20
N LEU A 121 -3.72 9.39 -1.59
CA LEU A 121 -4.19 8.08 -1.13
C LEU A 121 -5.21 7.43 -2.05
N LEU A 122 -6.02 8.23 -2.75
CA LEU A 122 -7.04 7.73 -3.68
C LEU A 122 -6.49 7.81 -5.10
N THR A 123 -6.80 6.81 -5.90
CA THR A 123 -6.44 6.84 -7.32
C THR A 123 -7.24 7.93 -8.03
N ALA A 124 -6.66 8.57 -9.05
CA ALA A 124 -7.28 9.70 -9.74
C ALA A 124 -8.64 9.36 -10.41
N ASP A 125 -8.89 8.08 -10.69
CA ASP A 125 -10.13 7.54 -11.24
C ASP A 125 -11.17 7.14 -10.18
N THR A 126 -10.83 7.27 -8.89
CA THR A 126 -11.76 6.97 -7.79
C THR A 126 -12.96 7.93 -7.84
N ASN A 127 -14.17 7.38 -7.99
CA ASN A 127 -15.40 8.17 -7.93
C ASN A 127 -15.66 8.63 -6.48
N PRO A 128 -15.62 9.96 -6.18
CA PRO A 128 -15.79 10.48 -4.83
C PRO A 128 -17.17 10.23 -4.23
N ARG A 129 -18.16 9.83 -5.04
CA ARG A 129 -19.52 9.49 -4.58
C ARG A 129 -19.75 7.99 -4.47
N SER A 130 -18.71 7.18 -4.62
CA SER A 130 -18.85 5.72 -4.57
C SER A 130 -19.25 5.27 -3.17
N THR A 131 -20.24 4.37 -3.13
CA THR A 131 -20.66 3.65 -1.92
C THR A 131 -19.83 2.38 -1.69
N HIS A 132 -18.93 2.04 -2.60
CA HIS A 132 -17.98 0.94 -2.41
C HIS A 132 -16.81 1.37 -1.53
N TYR A 133 -16.14 0.39 -0.94
CA TYR A 133 -14.93 0.59 -0.15
C TYR A 133 -13.70 0.81 -1.04
N VAL A 134 -12.69 1.47 -0.50
CA VAL A 134 -11.39 1.61 -1.17
C VAL A 134 -10.79 0.22 -1.40
N THR A 135 -10.33 -0.02 -2.62
CA THR A 135 -9.78 -1.32 -3.03
C THR A 135 -8.27 -1.37 -2.88
N GLY A 136 -7.60 -0.23 -2.94
CA GLY A 136 -6.16 -0.15 -2.78
C GLY A 136 -5.66 1.27 -2.59
N VAL A 137 -4.48 1.37 -2.01
CA VAL A 137 -3.73 2.60 -1.79
C VAL A 137 -2.28 2.37 -2.21
N ARG A 138 -1.66 3.40 -2.75
CA ARG A 138 -0.27 3.34 -3.22
C ARG A 138 0.56 4.37 -2.47
N LEU A 139 1.73 3.94 -2.00
CA LEU A 139 2.76 4.81 -1.46
C LEU A 139 3.98 4.72 -2.37
N GLU A 140 4.55 5.86 -2.71
CA GLU A 140 5.77 5.92 -3.51
C GLU A 140 6.65 7.10 -3.13
N VAL A 141 7.94 6.96 -3.39
CA VAL A 141 8.95 8.04 -3.28
C VAL A 141 9.69 8.28 -4.58
N CYS A 142 9.53 7.40 -5.57
CA CYS A 142 10.05 7.64 -6.90
C CYS A 142 9.03 8.43 -7.71
N GLU A 143 9.37 9.65 -8.06
CA GLU A 143 8.71 10.41 -9.11
C GLU A 143 9.14 9.85 -10.48
N GLY A 144 8.71 8.64 -10.80
CA GLY A 144 8.79 8.15 -12.16
C GLY A 144 7.76 8.89 -13.00
N GLU A 145 8.18 9.96 -13.68
CA GLU A 145 7.46 10.77 -14.67
C GLU A 145 5.92 10.52 -14.71
N ARG A 146 5.15 11.34 -13.98
CA ARG A 146 3.76 11.62 -14.37
C ARG A 146 3.82 12.31 -15.74
N ARG A 147 3.82 11.54 -16.82
CA ARG A 147 3.58 12.00 -18.19
C ARG A 147 2.16 11.72 -18.62
#